data_AF-A0A956L6P9-F1
#
_entry.id   AF-A0A956L6P9-F1
#
_cell.length_a   1.000
_cell.length_b   1.000
_cell.length_c   1.000
_cell.angle_alpha   90.00
_cell.angle_beta   90.00
_cell.angle_gamma   90.00
#
_symmetry.space_group_name_H-M   'P 1'
#
loop_
_entity.id
_entity.type
_entity.pdbx_description
1 polymer ?
#
loop_
_entity_poly.entity_id
_entity_poly.type
_entity_poly.pdbx_seq_one_letter_code
_entity_poly.pdbx_strand_id
1 'polypeptide(L)'
;MRSSNRTSTLPHAAAAALVGALLLVGCDKEEELDLKDDTKEEAGPPVQVSLPPAPDFDEGKAPEQWEDGAWSIWGLRRDIDKHVTEGEAGTEVTVKGWVQEIYVPPECPEGEACAPPKQPHVWITDGEGVEGKKRAMMVVNYRFTIAEWQAKDWKDQPDVVLEKGKRYTFKGLFKQFSDTGFAYDNGLLEFRSYKPHDPETGAEMDTWVYPPGAAWHPLTIQQQDEQNAKLAEAAAKAAKKP
;
A
#
# COMPACT_ATOMS: atom_id res chain seq x y z
N MET A 1 31.87 -19.67 -44.24
CA MET A 1 30.75 -19.76 -45.21
C MET A 1 29.83 -18.56 -44.94
N ARG A 2 30.03 -17.41 -45.59
CA ARG A 2 29.46 -16.97 -46.89
C ARG A 2 27.92 -16.86 -46.92
N SER A 3 27.47 -15.61 -46.90
CA SER A 3 26.56 -14.95 -47.88
C SER A 3 25.07 -15.30 -47.91
N SER A 4 24.22 -14.29 -47.68
CA SER A 4 23.39 -13.55 -48.68
C SER A 4 22.11 -13.01 -48.01
N ASN A 5 21.91 -11.69 -47.89
CA ASN A 5 21.36 -10.75 -48.88
C ASN A 5 20.10 -11.24 -49.63
N ARG A 6 18.96 -10.56 -49.42
CA ARG A 6 17.98 -10.22 -50.46
C ARG A 6 17.19 -8.96 -50.09
N THR A 7 17.63 -7.85 -50.68
CA THR A 7 16.84 -6.72 -51.14
C THR A 7 15.92 -7.11 -52.31
N SER A 8 14.95 -6.25 -52.65
CA SER A 8 14.39 -5.91 -53.99
C SER A 8 12.84 -5.74 -53.91
N THR A 9 12.28 -4.53 -53.81
CA THR A 9 11.88 -3.56 -54.87
C THR A 9 10.47 -3.75 -55.49
N LEU A 10 9.61 -2.75 -55.27
CA LEU A 10 8.72 -1.98 -56.20
C LEU A 10 8.75 -2.38 -57.71
N PRO A 11 7.67 -2.19 -58.52
CA PRO A 11 7.25 -0.83 -58.97
C PRO A 11 5.79 -0.57 -59.50
N HIS A 12 5.41 0.73 -59.47
CA HIS A 12 4.74 1.56 -60.53
C HIS A 12 3.34 1.19 -61.07
N ALA A 13 2.44 2.08 -61.55
CA ALA A 13 2.29 3.55 -61.63
C ALA A 13 0.93 3.84 -62.32
N ALA A 14 0.33 5.01 -62.07
CA ALA A 14 -0.50 5.87 -62.96
C ALA A 14 -1.34 6.81 -62.05
N ALA A 15 -1.17 8.13 -61.89
CA ALA A 15 -0.86 9.27 -62.77
C ALA A 15 -2.04 9.79 -63.62
N ALA A 16 -2.71 10.85 -63.13
CA ALA A 16 -3.28 12.02 -63.83
C ALA A 16 -4.03 12.89 -62.77
N ALA A 17 -3.67 14.11 -62.34
CA ALA A 17 -3.31 15.40 -62.97
C ALA A 17 -4.52 16.34 -63.25
N LEU A 18 -4.63 17.42 -62.45
CA LEU A 18 -5.24 18.76 -62.70
C LEU A 18 -5.27 19.51 -61.33
N VAL A 19 -4.29 20.33 -60.93
CA VAL A 19 -3.95 21.74 -61.30
C VAL A 19 -5.01 22.78 -60.93
N GLY A 20 -4.61 23.75 -60.07
CA GLY A 20 -5.27 25.06 -59.85
C GLY A 20 -5.58 25.34 -58.37
N ALA A 21 -4.63 25.75 -57.52
CA ALA A 21 -4.06 27.10 -57.34
C ALA A 21 -5.02 28.12 -56.71
N LEU A 22 -4.73 28.53 -55.46
CA LEU A 22 -4.79 29.87 -54.83
C LEU A 22 -4.71 29.63 -53.30
N LEU A 23 -3.52 29.62 -52.67
CA LEU A 23 -2.79 30.77 -52.10
C LEU A 23 -3.67 31.72 -51.28
N LEU A 24 -3.38 31.81 -49.97
CA LEU A 24 -2.86 33.04 -49.35
C LEU A 24 -2.31 32.73 -47.93
N VAL A 25 -0.98 32.71 -47.87
CA VAL A 25 -0.15 33.00 -46.68
C VAL A 25 0.06 34.51 -46.65
N GLY A 26 0.04 35.11 -45.44
CA GLY A 26 0.80 36.33 -45.16
C GLY A 26 -0.01 37.52 -44.63
N CYS A 27 0.27 37.87 -43.38
CA CYS A 27 0.31 39.24 -42.84
C CYS A 27 1.04 39.16 -41.49
N ASP A 28 2.36 39.07 -41.50
CA ASP A 28 3.23 40.23 -41.22
C ASP A 28 2.64 41.57 -41.68
N LYS A 29 2.12 42.33 -40.72
CA LYS A 29 2.12 43.78 -40.75
C LYS A 29 1.96 44.31 -39.33
N GLU A 30 3.00 45.01 -38.89
CA GLU A 30 2.94 46.01 -37.83
C GLU A 30 1.76 46.95 -38.14
N GLU A 31 0.74 46.95 -37.29
CA GLU A 31 -0.23 48.04 -37.21
C GLU A 31 0.03 48.82 -35.92
N GLU A 32 0.78 49.89 -36.12
CA GLU A 32 0.88 51.05 -35.26
C GLU A 32 -0.52 51.69 -35.16
N LEU A 33 -1.25 51.38 -34.08
CA LEU A 33 -2.42 52.14 -33.67
C LEU A 33 -1.97 53.16 -32.62
N ASP A 34 -1.46 54.29 -33.13
CA ASP A 34 -1.22 55.53 -32.40
C ASP A 34 -2.59 56.14 -32.04
N LEU A 35 -3.19 55.68 -30.94
CA LEU A 35 -4.32 56.35 -30.29
C LEU A 35 -3.76 57.29 -29.23
N LYS A 36 -3.47 58.52 -29.66
CA LYS A 36 -3.45 59.68 -28.76
C LYS A 36 -4.89 60.04 -28.41
N ASP A 37 -5.32 59.67 -27.23
CA ASP A 37 -6.40 60.36 -26.54
C ASP A 37 -5.93 60.74 -25.13
N ASP A 38 -5.74 62.04 -24.97
CA ASP A 38 -5.46 62.72 -23.72
C ASP A 38 -6.71 62.65 -22.83
N THR A 39 -6.85 61.58 -22.05
CA THR A 39 -7.76 61.59 -20.90
C THR A 39 -6.96 61.35 -19.62
N LYS A 40 -6.73 62.42 -18.87
CA LYS A 40 -6.28 62.39 -17.47
C LYS A 40 -7.25 61.51 -16.67
N GLU A 41 -6.83 60.31 -16.31
CA GLU A 41 -7.45 59.55 -15.23
C GLU A 41 -6.47 59.49 -14.06
N GLU A 42 -6.85 60.11 -12.95
CA GLU A 42 -6.09 60.14 -11.72
C GLU A 42 -5.80 58.72 -11.23
N ALA A 43 -4.52 58.38 -11.12
CA ALA A 43 -4.09 57.17 -10.45
C ALA A 43 -4.51 57.25 -8.97
N GLY A 44 -5.65 56.64 -8.64
CA GLY A 44 -6.00 56.32 -7.28
C GLY A 44 -4.88 55.49 -6.63
N PRO A 45 -4.65 55.62 -5.31
CA PRO A 45 -3.57 54.93 -4.63
C PRO A 45 -3.68 53.42 -4.88
N PRO A 46 -2.55 52.71 -5.05
CA PRO A 46 -2.55 51.29 -5.37
C PRO A 46 -3.32 50.54 -4.28
N VAL A 47 -4.51 50.05 -4.62
CA VAL A 47 -5.31 49.21 -3.74
C VAL A 47 -4.55 47.89 -3.60
N GLN A 48 -3.85 47.72 -2.48
CA GLN A 48 -3.26 46.45 -2.09
C GLN A 48 -4.41 45.48 -1.81
N VAL A 49 -4.84 44.75 -2.85
CA VAL A 49 -5.77 43.64 -2.72
C VAL A 49 -4.97 42.47 -2.16
N SER A 50 -4.80 42.43 -0.83
CA SER A 50 -4.34 41.22 -0.17
C SER A 50 -5.47 40.20 -0.25
N LEU A 51 -5.38 39.30 -1.22
CA LEU A 51 -6.19 38.09 -1.20
C LEU A 51 -5.94 37.40 0.15
N PRO A 52 -6.99 36.95 0.85
CA PRO A 52 -6.79 36.12 2.03
C PRO A 52 -5.93 34.92 1.62
N PRO A 53 -5.08 34.41 2.52
CA PRO A 53 -4.31 33.20 2.26
C PRO A 53 -5.27 32.13 1.73
N ALA A 54 -4.86 31.44 0.66
CA ALA A 54 -5.68 30.40 0.07
C ALA A 54 -6.14 29.45 1.18
N PRO A 55 -7.43 29.07 1.21
CA PRO A 55 -7.91 28.12 2.20
C PRO A 55 -7.04 26.87 2.12
N ASP A 56 -6.58 26.41 3.27
CA ASP A 56 -5.76 25.21 3.36
C ASP A 56 -6.67 24.00 3.11
N PHE A 57 -6.57 23.43 1.90
CA PHE A 57 -7.34 22.24 1.52
C PHE A 57 -6.75 20.94 2.13
N ASP A 58 -5.65 21.03 2.88
CA ASP A 58 -4.99 19.88 3.51
C ASP A 58 -5.48 19.59 4.94
N GLU A 59 -6.33 20.43 5.55
CA GLU A 59 -6.88 20.23 6.91
C GLU A 59 -7.67 18.91 7.11
N GLY A 60 -7.99 18.18 6.03
CA GLY A 60 -8.66 16.88 6.06
C GLY A 60 -7.77 15.67 5.80
N LYS A 61 -6.46 15.84 5.57
CA LYS A 61 -5.54 14.72 5.27
C LYS A 61 -4.84 14.25 6.53
N ALA A 62 -4.70 12.93 6.68
CA ALA A 62 -3.89 12.36 7.74
C ALA A 62 -2.42 12.78 7.58
N PRO A 63 -1.67 13.00 8.68
CA PRO A 63 -0.24 13.32 8.60
C PRO A 63 0.53 12.14 7.99
N GLU A 64 1.72 12.33 7.43
CA GLU A 64 2.52 11.21 6.87
C GLU A 64 2.88 10.17 7.94
N GLN A 65 3.30 10.68 9.10
CA GLN A 65 3.59 9.89 10.28
C GLN A 65 2.90 10.55 11.47
N TRP A 66 2.46 9.71 12.40
CA TRP A 66 1.97 10.10 13.70
C TRP A 66 3.11 10.61 14.59
N GLU A 67 2.78 11.29 15.69
CA GLU A 67 3.76 11.89 16.60
C GLU A 67 4.75 10.87 17.21
N ASP A 68 4.37 9.59 17.26
CA ASP A 68 5.19 8.49 17.74
C ASP A 68 6.06 7.82 16.66
N GLY A 69 6.09 8.39 15.45
CA GLY A 69 6.84 7.86 14.31
C GLY A 69 6.18 6.66 13.61
N ALA A 70 4.98 6.26 14.04
CA ALA A 70 4.17 5.30 13.31
C ALA A 70 3.66 5.95 12.01
N TRP A 71 3.67 5.21 10.91
CA TRP A 71 3.13 5.68 9.64
C TRP A 71 1.60 5.78 9.68
N SER A 72 1.06 6.75 8.97
CA SER A 72 -0.34 6.73 8.55
C SER A 72 -0.48 5.93 7.24
N ILE A 73 -1.71 5.52 6.96
CA ILE A 73 -2.04 4.83 5.69
C ILE A 73 -1.84 5.78 4.52
N TRP A 74 -2.23 7.05 4.68
CA TRP A 74 -1.98 8.07 3.65
C TRP A 74 -0.48 8.25 3.38
N GLY A 75 0.35 8.33 4.41
CA GLY A 75 1.80 8.49 4.30
C GLY A 75 2.46 7.35 3.53
N LEU A 76 2.12 6.10 3.87
CA LEU A 76 2.63 4.92 3.14
C LEU A 76 2.20 4.89 1.68
N ARG A 77 1.01 5.40 1.36
CA ARG A 77 0.47 5.39 0.00
C ARG A 77 0.96 6.53 -0.87
N ARG A 78 1.50 7.61 -0.27
CA ARG A 78 2.02 8.73 -1.03
C ARG A 78 3.18 8.31 -1.92
N ASP A 79 4.11 7.54 -1.35
CA ASP A 79 5.29 7.01 -2.04
C ASP A 79 5.22 5.47 -2.12
N ILE A 80 4.09 4.97 -2.64
CA ILE A 80 3.73 3.55 -2.62
C ILE A 80 4.82 2.64 -3.20
N ASP A 81 5.38 2.98 -4.36
CA ASP A 81 6.38 2.13 -5.05
C ASP A 81 7.64 1.95 -4.20
N LYS A 82 8.07 3.02 -3.53
CA LYS A 82 9.23 2.99 -2.62
C LYS A 82 8.94 2.08 -1.42
N HIS A 83 7.82 2.31 -0.75
CA HIS A 83 7.49 1.57 0.47
C HIS A 83 7.15 0.10 0.20
N VAL A 84 6.54 -0.21 -0.95
CA VAL A 84 6.34 -1.61 -1.40
C VAL A 84 7.69 -2.28 -1.64
N THR A 85 8.62 -1.61 -2.33
CA THR A 85 9.96 -2.15 -2.55
C THR A 85 10.69 -2.42 -1.22
N GLU A 86 10.58 -1.50 -0.26
CA GLU A 86 11.15 -1.65 1.10
C GLU A 86 10.52 -2.83 1.85
N GLY A 87 9.19 -3.00 1.78
CA GLY A 87 8.48 -4.11 2.43
C GLY A 87 8.70 -5.46 1.76
N GLU A 88 8.86 -5.50 0.43
CA GLU A 88 9.30 -6.70 -0.30
C GLU A 88 10.74 -7.09 0.04
N ALA A 89 11.61 -6.12 0.32
CA ALA A 89 12.94 -6.34 0.87
C ALA A 89 12.93 -6.80 2.34
N GLY A 90 11.76 -6.86 2.99
CA GLY A 90 11.59 -7.32 4.36
C GLY A 90 11.67 -6.22 5.43
N THR A 91 11.57 -4.95 5.04
CA THR A 91 11.56 -3.83 5.99
C THR A 91 10.23 -3.76 6.72
N GLU A 92 10.26 -3.91 8.04
CA GLU A 92 9.08 -3.78 8.89
C GLU A 92 8.73 -2.31 9.14
N VAL A 93 7.47 -1.97 8.93
CA VAL A 93 6.90 -0.65 9.22
C VAL A 93 5.91 -0.74 10.37
N THR A 94 5.85 0.32 11.18
CA THR A 94 4.83 0.47 12.21
C THR A 94 3.74 1.38 11.66
N VAL A 95 2.48 0.94 11.71
CA VAL A 95 1.32 1.66 11.17
C VAL A 95 0.27 1.77 12.25
N LYS A 96 -0.33 2.95 12.41
CA LYS A 96 -1.44 3.15 13.34
C LYS A 96 -2.70 3.49 12.59
N GLY A 97 -3.79 2.79 12.90
CA GLY A 97 -5.06 2.94 12.19
C GLY A 97 -6.25 2.42 13.00
N TRP A 98 -7.42 2.94 12.66
CA TRP A 98 -8.72 2.54 13.20
C TRP A 98 -9.26 1.35 12.44
N VAL A 99 -9.75 0.33 13.14
CA VAL A 99 -10.36 -0.84 12.51
C VAL A 99 -11.74 -0.47 11.99
N GLN A 100 -11.89 -0.42 10.67
CA GLN A 100 -13.16 -0.13 10.01
C GLN A 100 -14.05 -1.37 9.89
N GLU A 101 -13.50 -2.48 9.40
CA GLU A 101 -14.27 -3.69 9.07
C GLU A 101 -13.38 -4.92 9.23
N ILE A 102 -13.85 -5.92 9.97
CA ILE A 102 -13.20 -7.22 10.10
C ILE A 102 -13.93 -8.18 9.19
N TYR A 103 -13.21 -8.90 8.33
CA TYR A 103 -13.83 -9.92 7.50
C TYR A 103 -14.36 -11.06 8.36
N VAL A 104 -15.66 -11.28 8.28
CA VAL A 104 -16.34 -12.43 8.86
C VAL A 104 -16.78 -13.33 7.71
N PRO A 105 -16.37 -14.60 7.67
CA PRO A 105 -16.84 -15.54 6.67
C PRO A 105 -18.38 -15.65 6.69
N PRO A 106 -19.04 -15.66 5.54
CA PRO A 106 -20.48 -15.88 5.50
C PRO A 106 -20.82 -17.27 6.04
N GLU A 107 -21.91 -17.37 6.80
CA GLU A 107 -22.42 -18.65 7.28
C GLU A 107 -22.88 -19.50 6.09
N CYS A 108 -22.41 -20.75 6.04
CA CYS A 108 -22.83 -21.68 5.01
C CYS A 108 -24.17 -22.33 5.41
N PRO A 109 -25.21 -22.26 4.56
CA PRO A 109 -26.46 -22.98 4.80
C PRO A 109 -26.21 -24.48 4.93
N GLU A 110 -26.92 -25.12 5.87
CA GLU A 110 -26.76 -26.54 6.15
C GLU A 110 -27.14 -27.39 4.92
N GLY A 111 -26.19 -28.17 4.41
CA GLY A 111 -26.39 -29.07 3.26
C GLY A 111 -25.82 -28.57 1.92
N GLU A 112 -25.29 -27.35 1.84
CA GLU A 112 -24.64 -26.83 0.63
C GLU A 112 -23.11 -26.83 0.73
N ALA A 113 -22.44 -27.10 -0.39
CA ALA A 113 -20.98 -27.01 -0.48
C ALA A 113 -20.59 -25.53 -0.73
N CYS A 114 -20.35 -24.78 0.33
CA CYS A 114 -19.85 -23.40 0.20
C CYS A 114 -18.37 -23.37 -0.18
N ALA A 115 -17.98 -22.28 -0.84
CA ALA A 115 -16.57 -22.00 -1.08
C ALA A 115 -15.81 -21.92 0.26
N PRO A 116 -14.55 -22.38 0.33
CA PRO A 116 -13.72 -22.22 1.51
C PRO A 116 -13.70 -20.75 1.96
N PRO A 117 -13.77 -20.48 3.27
CA PRO A 117 -13.71 -19.11 3.77
C PRO A 117 -12.40 -18.47 3.33
N LYS A 118 -12.44 -17.18 2.99
CA LYS A 118 -11.20 -16.45 2.75
C LYS A 118 -10.40 -16.37 4.06
N GLN A 119 -9.09 -16.26 3.94
CA GLN A 119 -8.22 -16.04 5.10
C GLN A 119 -8.67 -14.77 5.85
N PRO A 120 -8.59 -14.75 7.19
CA PRO A 120 -8.97 -13.58 7.99
C PRO A 120 -8.16 -12.34 7.56
N HIS A 121 -8.89 -11.27 7.24
CA HIS A 121 -8.32 -9.96 6.91
C HIS A 121 -9.17 -8.84 7.53
N VAL A 122 -8.58 -7.67 7.73
CA VAL A 122 -9.22 -6.52 8.34
C VAL A 122 -8.89 -5.26 7.54
N TRP A 123 -9.82 -4.31 7.55
CA TRP A 123 -9.67 -3.02 6.91
C TRP A 123 -9.44 -1.96 7.98
N ILE A 124 -8.36 -1.20 7.85
CA ILE A 124 -8.01 -0.11 8.77
C ILE A 124 -7.99 1.24 8.05
N THR A 125 -8.30 2.33 8.77
CA THR A 125 -8.37 3.70 8.25
C THR A 125 -7.60 4.68 9.14
N ASP A 126 -7.21 5.84 8.60
CA ASP A 126 -6.51 6.87 9.39
C ASP A 126 -7.45 7.60 10.36
N GLY A 127 -8.73 7.71 10.01
CA GLY A 127 -9.75 8.38 10.82
C GLY A 127 -10.75 7.40 11.46
N GLU A 128 -11.31 7.82 12.60
CA GLU A 128 -12.42 7.16 13.29
C GLU A 128 -13.69 7.23 12.45
N GLY A 129 -14.44 6.12 12.37
CA GLY A 129 -15.73 6.08 11.68
C GLY A 129 -15.68 6.32 10.17
N VAL A 130 -14.48 6.40 9.58
CA VAL A 130 -14.33 6.58 8.13
C VAL A 130 -14.67 5.26 7.44
N GLU A 131 -15.71 5.26 6.63
CA GLU A 131 -16.07 4.10 5.82
C GLU A 131 -15.57 4.23 4.38
N GLY A 132 -15.06 3.12 3.84
CA GLY A 132 -14.75 2.98 2.42
C GLY A 132 -13.47 2.19 2.16
N LYS A 133 -13.62 1.04 1.51
CA LYS A 133 -12.50 0.13 1.18
C LYS A 133 -11.39 0.80 0.37
N LYS A 134 -11.71 1.81 -0.46
CA LYS A 134 -10.72 2.57 -1.24
C LYS A 134 -9.72 3.33 -0.36
N ARG A 135 -10.19 3.91 0.75
CA ARG A 135 -9.36 4.66 1.70
C ARG A 135 -8.75 3.76 2.76
N ALA A 136 -9.41 2.66 3.07
CA ALA A 136 -8.87 1.68 3.99
C ALA A 136 -7.67 0.93 3.43
N MET A 137 -6.79 0.51 4.32
CA MET A 137 -5.73 -0.45 4.05
C MET A 137 -6.14 -1.83 4.54
N MET A 138 -5.88 -2.84 3.71
CA MET A 138 -6.12 -4.23 4.08
C MET A 138 -4.93 -4.72 4.92
N VAL A 139 -5.20 -5.26 6.09
CA VAL A 139 -4.24 -5.99 6.91
C VAL A 139 -4.58 -7.47 6.81
N VAL A 140 -3.60 -8.26 6.41
CA VAL A 140 -3.76 -9.70 6.12
C VAL A 140 -2.84 -10.51 7.03
N ASN A 141 -3.08 -11.82 7.13
CA ASN A 141 -2.22 -12.76 7.85
C ASN A 141 -2.13 -12.50 9.36
N TYR A 142 -3.16 -11.91 9.96
CA TYR A 142 -3.21 -11.67 11.40
C TYR A 142 -3.71 -12.88 12.21
N ARG A 143 -4.28 -13.90 11.55
CA ARG A 143 -4.79 -15.11 12.21
C ARG A 143 -4.61 -16.31 11.28
N PHE A 144 -4.09 -17.40 11.83
CA PHE A 144 -3.82 -18.64 11.10
C PHE A 144 -4.66 -19.79 11.64
N THR A 145 -4.99 -20.75 10.77
CA THR A 145 -5.60 -22.02 11.17
C THR A 145 -4.53 -22.92 11.76
N ILE A 146 -4.58 -23.14 13.09
CA ILE A 146 -3.66 -24.03 13.80
C ILE A 146 -4.23 -25.43 13.76
N ALA A 147 -3.45 -26.39 13.28
CA ALA A 147 -3.87 -27.79 13.27
C ALA A 147 -3.94 -28.34 14.72
N GLU A 148 -4.87 -29.26 14.98
CA GLU A 148 -5.13 -29.77 16.34
C GLU A 148 -3.89 -30.38 17.02
N TRP A 149 -2.99 -30.99 16.23
CA TRP A 149 -1.75 -31.57 16.75
C TRP A 149 -0.73 -30.52 17.23
N GLN A 150 -0.80 -29.28 16.73
CA GLN A 150 0.01 -28.14 17.19
C GLN A 150 -0.69 -27.30 18.26
N ALA A 151 -1.99 -27.50 18.50
CA ALA A 151 -2.78 -26.65 19.41
C ALA A 151 -2.20 -26.60 20.83
N LYS A 152 -1.47 -27.63 21.26
CA LYS A 152 -0.79 -27.66 22.56
C LYS A 152 0.35 -26.64 22.65
N ASP A 153 1.11 -26.45 21.58
CA ASP A 153 2.27 -25.56 21.56
C ASP A 153 1.85 -24.08 21.56
N TRP A 154 0.63 -23.80 21.10
CA TRP A 154 0.07 -22.46 20.96
C TRP A 154 -0.90 -22.07 22.08
N LYS A 155 -1.21 -22.99 23.01
CA LYS A 155 -2.25 -22.78 24.04
C LYS A 155 -1.95 -21.60 24.97
N ASP A 156 -0.67 -21.38 25.27
CA ASP A 156 -0.23 -20.32 26.19
C ASP A 156 0.10 -19.01 25.46
N GLN A 157 0.00 -18.98 24.13
CA GLN A 157 0.25 -17.78 23.34
C GLN A 157 -1.03 -16.95 23.20
N PRO A 158 -0.96 -15.62 23.39
CA PRO A 158 -2.12 -14.75 23.22
C PRO A 158 -2.58 -14.74 21.76
N ASP A 159 -3.89 -14.78 21.56
CA ASP A 159 -4.49 -14.67 20.24
C ASP A 159 -4.60 -13.20 19.80
N VAL A 160 -4.71 -12.98 18.49
CA VAL A 160 -4.91 -11.63 17.93
C VAL A 160 -6.41 -11.30 17.99
N VAL A 161 -6.76 -10.30 18.81
CA VAL A 161 -8.12 -9.84 19.04
C VAL A 161 -8.21 -8.37 18.62
N LEU A 162 -8.91 -8.14 17.52
CA LEU A 162 -9.18 -6.81 16.98
C LEU A 162 -10.66 -6.50 17.12
N GLU A 163 -10.98 -5.28 17.50
CA GLU A 163 -12.36 -4.81 17.61
C GLU A 163 -12.64 -3.69 16.61
N LYS A 164 -13.84 -3.71 16.02
CA LYS A 164 -14.30 -2.66 15.12
C LYS A 164 -14.39 -1.33 15.87
N GLY A 165 -13.91 -0.26 15.25
CA GLY A 165 -13.96 1.10 15.77
C GLY A 165 -12.87 1.42 16.79
N LYS A 166 -11.92 0.52 17.07
CA LYS A 166 -10.76 0.83 17.92
C LYS A 166 -9.52 1.12 17.08
N ARG A 167 -8.63 1.95 17.61
CA ARG A 167 -7.34 2.30 16.99
C ARG A 167 -6.22 1.47 17.58
N TYR A 168 -5.53 0.71 16.73
CA TYR A 168 -4.40 -0.12 17.12
C TYR A 168 -3.12 0.31 16.41
N THR A 169 -1.99 0.01 17.04
CA THR A 169 -0.67 0.08 16.44
C THR A 169 -0.25 -1.29 15.92
N PHE A 170 -0.10 -1.39 14.61
CA PHE A 170 0.30 -2.59 13.87
C PHE A 170 1.77 -2.50 13.47
N LYS A 171 2.45 -3.64 13.43
CA LYS A 171 3.74 -3.81 12.78
C LYS A 171 3.60 -4.84 11.68
N GLY A 172 4.14 -4.54 10.51
CA GLY A 172 4.01 -5.41 9.35
C GLY A 172 4.93 -5.02 8.20
N LEU A 173 4.84 -5.79 7.11
CA LEU A 173 5.48 -5.46 5.84
C LEU A 173 4.44 -4.81 4.92
N PHE A 174 4.77 -3.64 4.39
CA PHE A 174 3.92 -3.01 3.38
C PHE A 174 4.24 -3.59 2.01
N LYS A 175 3.30 -4.33 1.43
CA LYS A 175 3.48 -5.05 0.16
C LYS A 175 2.27 -4.83 -0.73
N GLN A 176 2.40 -5.04 -2.03
CA GLN A 176 1.24 -5.07 -2.92
C GLN A 176 0.61 -6.48 -3.00
N PHE A 177 1.46 -7.51 -2.86
CA PHE A 177 1.08 -8.92 -2.86
C PHE A 177 1.55 -9.57 -1.56
N SER A 178 0.64 -10.22 -0.84
CA SER A 178 0.98 -11.01 0.36
C SER A 178 1.44 -12.41 -0.02
N ASP A 179 2.20 -13.05 0.86
CA ASP A 179 2.68 -14.41 0.66
C ASP A 179 1.53 -15.45 0.64
N THR A 180 0.33 -15.07 1.11
CA THR A 180 -0.88 -15.90 1.16
C THR A 180 -1.88 -15.63 0.03
N GLY A 181 -1.50 -14.82 -0.97
CA GLY A 181 -2.27 -14.63 -2.20
C GLY A 181 -3.30 -13.48 -2.19
N PHE A 182 -3.30 -12.61 -1.19
CA PHE A 182 -3.98 -11.31 -1.29
C PHE A 182 -3.18 -10.34 -2.15
N ALA A 183 -3.90 -9.53 -2.90
CA ALA A 183 -3.36 -8.44 -3.68
C ALA A 183 -4.23 -7.20 -3.49
N TYR A 184 -3.61 -6.03 -3.34
CA TYR A 184 -4.33 -4.77 -3.29
C TYR A 184 -3.55 -3.65 -3.97
N ASP A 185 -4.16 -2.97 -4.94
CA ASP A 185 -3.47 -1.99 -5.79
C ASP A 185 -2.85 -0.85 -4.98
N ASN A 186 -3.52 -0.41 -3.91
CA ASN A 186 -3.06 0.66 -3.02
C ASN A 186 -2.17 0.13 -1.87
N GLY A 187 -1.61 -1.07 -2.02
CA GLY A 187 -0.82 -1.74 -0.99
C GLY A 187 -1.67 -2.33 0.15
N LEU A 188 -1.14 -3.38 0.73
CA LEU A 188 -1.63 -4.08 1.91
C LEU A 188 -0.53 -4.16 2.97
N LEU A 189 -0.94 -4.39 4.21
CA LEU A 189 -0.03 -4.65 5.31
C LEU A 189 -0.06 -6.13 5.64
N GLU A 190 1.05 -6.81 5.39
CA GLU A 190 1.27 -8.17 5.86
C GLU A 190 1.64 -8.12 7.35
N PHE A 191 0.74 -8.61 8.18
CA PHE A 191 0.80 -8.49 9.63
C PHE A 191 1.99 -9.26 10.22
N ARG A 192 2.76 -8.61 11.09
CA ARG A 192 3.79 -9.26 11.92
C ARG A 192 3.38 -9.32 13.37
N SER A 193 2.94 -8.19 13.93
CA SER A 193 2.47 -8.08 15.31
C SER A 193 1.62 -6.82 15.51
N TYR A 194 0.98 -6.71 16.67
CA TYR A 194 0.24 -5.52 17.08
C TYR A 194 0.37 -5.26 18.56
N LYS A 195 0.04 -4.03 18.96
CA LYS A 195 -0.18 -3.66 20.36
C LYS A 195 -1.66 -3.86 20.71
N PRO A 196 -2.02 -4.87 21.52
CA PRO A 196 -3.40 -5.07 21.98
C PRO A 196 -3.83 -3.98 22.96
N HIS A 197 -5.14 -3.82 23.15
CA HIS A 197 -5.67 -3.05 24.27
C HIS A 197 -5.85 -3.95 25.49
N ASP A 198 -5.62 -3.39 26.67
CA ASP A 198 -5.97 -4.02 27.94
C ASP A 198 -7.50 -4.13 28.04
N PRO A 199 -8.04 -5.34 28.28
CA PRO A 199 -9.49 -5.55 28.39
C PRO A 199 -10.13 -4.80 29.58
N GLU A 200 -9.36 -4.49 30.64
CA GLU A 200 -9.89 -3.81 31.83
C GLU A 200 -9.85 -2.28 31.68
N THR A 201 -8.74 -1.75 31.16
CA THR A 201 -8.52 -0.29 31.11
C THR A 201 -8.80 0.32 29.73
N GLY A 202 -8.87 -0.49 28.68
CA GLY A 202 -8.99 -0.03 27.29
C GLY A 202 -7.75 0.69 26.75
N ALA A 203 -6.68 0.79 27.56
CA ALA A 203 -5.43 1.41 27.15
C ALA A 203 -4.66 0.47 26.21
N GLU A 204 -3.96 1.04 25.21
CA GLU A 204 -3.04 0.26 24.38
C GLU A 204 -1.85 -0.23 25.23
N MET A 205 -1.56 -1.53 25.16
CA MET A 205 -0.44 -2.15 25.87
C MET A 205 0.86 -1.93 25.10
N ASP A 206 1.98 -1.79 25.83
CA ASP A 206 3.31 -1.66 25.20
C ASP A 206 3.91 -3.00 24.73
N THR A 207 3.23 -4.11 25.00
CA THR A 207 3.68 -5.44 24.61
C THR A 207 3.23 -5.77 23.19
N TRP A 208 4.15 -6.24 22.35
CA TRP A 208 3.83 -6.73 21.01
C TRP A 208 3.28 -8.16 21.07
N VAL A 209 2.10 -8.37 20.52
CA VAL A 209 1.49 -9.69 20.35
C VAL A 209 1.66 -10.15 18.90
N TYR A 210 2.11 -11.39 18.74
CA TYR A 210 2.36 -12.03 17.45
C TYR A 210 1.25 -13.06 17.17
N PRO A 211 0.89 -13.29 15.90
CA PRO A 211 -0.17 -14.22 15.55
C PRO A 211 0.32 -15.66 15.76
N PRO A 212 -0.42 -16.49 16.53
CA PRO A 212 -0.02 -17.87 16.73
C PRO A 212 -0.10 -18.65 15.42
N GLY A 213 0.80 -19.63 15.23
CA GLY A 213 0.90 -20.42 14.01
C GLY A 213 1.67 -19.74 12.86
N ALA A 214 2.10 -18.48 13.02
CA ALA A 214 2.87 -17.80 11.98
C ALA A 214 4.34 -18.23 11.93
N ALA A 215 4.90 -18.37 10.73
CA ALA A 215 6.29 -18.79 10.55
C ALA A 215 7.32 -17.81 11.16
N TRP A 216 6.95 -16.53 11.27
CA TRP A 216 7.77 -15.47 11.87
C TRP A 216 7.48 -15.24 13.35
N HIS A 217 6.64 -16.07 13.97
CA HIS A 217 6.39 -15.96 15.39
C HIS A 217 7.70 -16.25 16.17
N PRO A 218 8.06 -15.49 17.22
CA PRO A 218 9.30 -15.70 17.96
C PRO A 218 9.51 -17.14 18.45
N LEU A 219 8.44 -17.79 18.92
CA LEU A 219 8.44 -19.21 19.30
C LEU A 219 8.86 -20.13 18.14
N THR A 220 8.33 -19.90 16.94
CA THR A 220 8.64 -20.72 15.76
C THR A 220 10.07 -20.51 15.30
N ILE A 221 10.55 -19.27 15.31
CA ILE A 221 11.95 -18.95 14.98
C ILE A 221 12.89 -19.68 15.94
N GLN A 222 12.61 -19.62 17.26
CA GLN A 222 13.42 -20.31 18.26
C GLN A 222 13.44 -21.83 18.03
N GLN A 223 12.27 -22.44 17.79
CA GLN A 223 12.19 -23.88 17.50
C GLN A 223 12.97 -24.27 16.25
N GLN A 224 12.90 -23.46 15.19
CA GLN A 224 13.62 -23.68 13.95
C GLN A 224 15.14 -23.58 14.15
N ASP A 225 15.60 -22.59 14.90
CA ASP A 225 17.01 -22.39 15.20
C ASP A 225 17.59 -23.55 16.02
N GLU A 226 16.84 -24.04 17.02
CA GLU A 226 17.23 -25.22 17.81
C GLU A 226 17.31 -26.49 16.95
N GLN A 227 16.38 -26.67 16.01
CA GLN A 227 16.42 -27.80 15.07
C GLN A 227 17.61 -27.70 14.12
N ASN A 228 17.86 -26.51 13.56
CA ASN A 228 19.00 -26.24 12.68
C ASN A 228 20.32 -26.51 13.41
N ALA A 229 20.44 -26.09 14.67
CA ALA A 229 21.62 -26.34 15.50
C ALA A 229 21.84 -27.85 15.74
N LYS A 230 20.77 -28.61 16.05
CA LYS A 230 20.84 -30.07 16.22
C LYS A 230 21.26 -30.79 14.95
N LEU A 231 20.73 -30.37 13.80
CA LEU A 231 21.10 -30.93 12.49
C LEU A 231 22.57 -30.61 12.14
N ALA A 232 23.02 -29.37 12.42
CA ALA A 232 24.41 -28.98 12.21
C ALA A 232 25.37 -29.79 13.10
N GLU A 233 25.02 -30.02 14.37
CA GLU A 233 25.79 -30.87 15.28
C GLU A 233 25.83 -32.32 14.80
N ALA A 234 24.69 -32.87 14.38
CA ALA A 234 24.61 -34.23 13.84
C ALA A 234 25.43 -34.38 12.55
N ALA A 235 25.37 -33.41 11.64
CA ALA A 235 26.17 -33.38 10.42
C ALA A 235 27.67 -33.28 10.72
N ALA A 236 28.07 -32.44 11.69
CA ALA A 236 29.46 -32.33 12.12
C ALA A 236 29.97 -33.62 12.78
N LYS A 237 29.12 -34.34 13.53
CA LYS A 237 29.45 -35.66 14.09
C LYS A 237 29.57 -36.73 13.01
N ALA A 238 28.66 -36.74 12.03
CA ALA A 238 28.70 -37.68 10.91
C ALA A 238 29.93 -37.48 10.03
N ALA A 239 30.31 -36.23 9.74
CA ALA A 239 31.52 -35.89 8.98
C ALA A 239 32.83 -36.28 9.70
N LYS A 240 32.78 -36.47 11.02
CA LYS A 240 33.93 -36.89 11.85
C LYS A 240 34.02 -38.41 12.04
N LYS A 241 33.06 -39.19 11.53
CA LYS A 241 33.08 -40.65 11.63
C LYS A 241 33.78 -41.20 10.37
N PRO A 242 35.00 -41.74 10.49
CA PRO A 242 35.77 -42.25 9.35
C PRO A 242 35.15 -43.50 8.72
#